data_AF-A0A950CYS6-F1
#
_entry.id   AF-A0A950CYS6-F1
#
_cell.length_a   1.000
_cell.length_b   1.000
_cell.length_c   1.000
_cell.angle_alpha   90.00
_cell.angle_beta   90.00
_cell.angle_gamma   90.00
#
_symmetry.space_group_name_H-M   'P 1'
#
loop_
_entity.id
_entity.type
_entity.pdbx_description
1 polymer ?
#
loop_
_entity_poly.entity_id
_entity_poly.type
_entity_poly.pdbx_seq_one_letter_code
_entity_poly.pdbx_strand_id
1 'polypeptide(L)'
;MDEHLLKLMERAILRTTGVARRITSGAGHDAMIMAEKVPSAMMFIRSIGGISHHPDESVYLEDVEEAIRAGALFLSDLAEQGKRTA
;
A
#
# COMPACT_ATOMS: atom_id res chain seq x y z
N MET A 1 8.34 8.12 -4.88
CA MET A 1 6.91 7.78 -4.69
C MET A 1 6.13 9.07 -4.51
N ASP A 2 4.87 9.09 -4.94
CA ASP A 2 4.04 10.28 -4.92
C ASP A 2 3.53 10.59 -3.50
N GLU A 3 3.83 11.78 -2.97
CA GLU A 3 3.48 12.17 -1.60
C GLU A 3 1.98 12.30 -1.36
N HIS A 4 1.20 12.65 -2.38
CA HIS A 4 -0.24 12.75 -2.24
C HIS A 4 -0.85 11.36 -2.08
N LEU A 5 -0.48 10.41 -2.95
CA LEU A 5 -0.91 9.01 -2.85
C LEU A 5 -0.45 8.37 -1.53
N LEU A 6 0.78 8.65 -1.09
CA LEU A 6 1.28 8.16 0.21
C LEU A 6 0.39 8.64 1.37
N LYS A 7 -0.01 9.92 1.40
CA LYS A 7 -0.89 10.44 2.46
C LYS A 7 -2.29 9.82 2.44
N LEU A 8 -2.85 9.55 1.25
CA LEU A 8 -4.13 8.85 1.14
C LEU A 8 -4.01 7.40 1.61
N MET A 9 -2.95 6.72 1.22
CA MET A 9 -2.67 5.35 1.66
C MET A 9 -2.47 5.27 3.18
N GLU A 10 -1.68 6.17 3.76
CA GLU A 10 -1.47 6.25 5.21
C GLU A 10 -2.78 6.45 5.98
N ARG A 11 -3.66 7.33 5.48
CA ARG A 11 -4.99 7.53 6.08
C ARG A 11 -5.83 6.26 6.01
N ALA A 12 -5.84 5.59 4.86
CA ALA A 12 -6.60 4.37 4.68
C ALA A 12 -6.11 3.26 5.62
N ILE A 13 -4.78 3.07 5.72
CA ILE A 13 -4.17 2.10 6.65
C ILE A 13 -4.50 2.44 8.10
N LEU A 14 -4.35 3.71 8.52
CA LEU A 14 -4.67 4.15 9.89
C LEU A 14 -6.13 3.87 10.26
N ARG A 15 -7.06 3.99 9.31
CA ARG A 15 -8.50 3.74 9.54
C ARG A 15 -8.83 2.27 9.78
N THR A 16 -8.00 1.35 9.30
CA THR A 16 -8.27 -0.09 9.40
C THR A 16 -7.43 -0.75 10.48
N THR A 17 -6.14 -0.38 10.60
CA THR A 17 -5.20 -1.01 11.53
C THR A 17 -4.91 -0.19 12.79
N GLY A 18 -5.23 1.11 12.80
CA GLY A 18 -4.82 2.05 13.85
C GLY A 18 -3.33 2.45 13.81
N VAL A 19 -2.53 1.91 12.89
CA VAL A 19 -1.10 2.21 12.78
C VAL A 19 -0.62 2.21 11.33
N ALA A 20 0.08 3.27 10.91
CA ALA A 20 0.77 3.33 9.63
C ALA A 20 2.24 3.70 9.83
N ARG A 21 3.12 3.09 9.03
CA ARG A 21 4.56 3.36 9.04
C ARG A 21 5.06 3.47 7.60
N ARG A 22 5.89 4.47 7.34
CA ARG A 22 6.65 4.54 6.09
C ARG A 22 7.86 3.63 6.17
N ILE A 23 8.07 2.85 5.12
CA ILE A 23 9.26 2.03 4.93
C ILE A 23 9.76 2.19 3.50
N THR A 24 11.06 1.99 3.30
CA THR A 24 11.66 1.86 1.97
C THR A 24 11.66 0.40 1.55
N SER A 25 11.24 0.11 0.31
CA SER A 25 11.38 -1.23 -0.25
C SER A 25 12.85 -1.54 -0.54
N GLY A 26 13.35 -2.67 -0.02
CA GLY A 26 14.65 -3.21 -0.42
C GLY A 26 14.63 -4.01 -1.72
N ALA A 27 13.44 -4.43 -2.17
CA ALA A 27 13.25 -5.23 -3.39
C ALA A 27 12.77 -4.38 -4.57
N GLY A 28 13.11 -4.85 -5.77
CA GLY A 28 12.65 -4.31 -7.04
C GLY A 28 11.15 -4.55 -7.27
N HIS A 29 10.42 -3.54 -7.76
CA HIS A 29 9.01 -3.65 -8.13
C HIS A 29 8.73 -2.81 -9.37
N ASP A 30 7.71 -3.16 -10.14
CA ASP A 30 7.27 -2.37 -11.32
C ASP A 30 6.98 -0.92 -10.96
N ALA A 31 6.47 -0.69 -9.74
CA ALA A 31 6.21 0.63 -9.19
C ALA A 31 7.45 1.55 -9.21
N MET A 32 8.67 1.01 -9.14
CA MET A 32 9.90 1.81 -9.25
C MET A 32 10.06 2.43 -10.63
N ILE A 33 9.75 1.67 -11.69
CA ILE A 33 9.80 2.14 -13.08
C ILE A 33 8.60 3.03 -13.38
N MET A 34 7.42 2.64 -12.90
CA MET A 34 6.18 3.40 -13.09
C MET A 34 6.24 4.78 -12.43
N ALA A 35 6.90 4.90 -11.27
CA ALA A 35 7.05 6.15 -10.54
C ALA A 35 7.77 7.26 -11.32
N GLU A 36 8.52 6.92 -12.36
CA GLU A 36 9.15 7.91 -13.26
C GLU A 36 8.15 8.57 -14.22
N LYS A 37 6.98 7.94 -14.43
CA LYS A 37 6.01 8.34 -15.46
C LYS A 37 4.66 8.73 -14.90
N VAL A 38 4.23 8.10 -13.80
CA VAL A 38 2.92 8.30 -13.18
C VAL A 38 3.03 8.33 -11.66
N PRO A 39 2.18 9.13 -10.97
CA PRO A 39 2.07 9.07 -9.51
C PRO A 39 1.89 7.63 -9.03
N SER A 40 2.80 7.18 -8.18
CA SER A 40 2.87 5.78 -7.73
C SER A 40 3.12 5.71 -6.22
N ALA A 41 2.43 4.80 -5.55
CA ALA A 41 2.62 4.45 -4.14
C ALA A 41 2.47 2.93 -3.98
N MET A 42 3.07 2.37 -2.92
CA MET A 42 2.97 0.95 -2.59
C MET A 42 2.49 0.79 -1.15
N MET A 43 1.76 -0.30 -0.90
CA MET A 43 1.35 -0.74 0.43
C MET A 43 1.97 -2.10 0.70
N PHE A 44 2.54 -2.26 1.89
CA PHE A 44 3.17 -3.50 2.33
C PHE A 44 2.33 -4.17 3.42
N ILE A 45 2.36 -5.50 3.44
CA ILE A 45 1.96 -6.32 4.57
C ILE A 45 3.17 -7.06 5.15
N ARG A 46 3.02 -7.66 6.32
CA ARG A 46 4.10 -8.39 6.98
C ARG A 46 4.23 -9.79 6.37
N SER A 47 5.43 -10.16 5.97
CA SER A 47 5.78 -11.56 5.70
C SER A 47 6.29 -12.23 6.97
N ILE A 48 5.86 -13.45 7.24
CA ILE A 48 6.27 -14.21 8.43
C ILE A 48 7.79 -14.44 8.37
N GLY A 49 8.51 -13.95 9.39
CA GLY A 49 9.97 -14.03 9.44
C GLY A 49 10.72 -13.22 8.37
N GLY A 50 10.02 -12.39 7.57
CA GLY A 50 10.63 -11.67 6.44
C GLY A 50 11.09 -12.58 5.30
N ILE A 51 10.59 -13.83 5.24
CA ILE A 51 10.94 -14.80 4.21
C ILE A 51 10.22 -14.43 2.90
N SER A 52 10.95 -14.50 1.79
CA SER A 52 10.40 -14.36 0.44
C SER A 52 11.22 -15.20 -0.56
N HIS A 53 10.64 -15.52 -1.73
CA HIS A 53 11.23 -16.41 -2.75
C HIS A 53 11.60 -17.80 -2.21
N HIS A 54 10.85 -18.29 -1.23
CA HIS A 54 11.05 -19.58 -0.58
C HIS A 54 9.70 -20.27 -0.39
N PRO A 55 9.61 -21.62 -0.41
CA PRO A 55 8.35 -22.33 -0.17
C PRO A 55 7.63 -22.00 1.15
N ASP A 56 8.38 -21.54 2.15
CA ASP A 56 7.85 -21.12 3.46
C ASP A 56 7.36 -19.66 3.49
N GLU A 57 7.44 -18.93 2.37
CA GLU A 57 6.91 -17.57 2.28
C GLU A 57 5.41 -17.57 2.58
N SER A 58 5.02 -16.79 3.59
CA SER A 58 3.63 -16.73 4.06
C SER A 58 3.34 -15.42 4.79
N VAL A 59 2.05 -15.15 4.96
CA VAL A 59 1.49 -13.94 5.59
C VAL A 59 0.36 -14.34 6.54
N TYR A 60 0.07 -13.49 7.53
CA TYR A 60 -1.08 -13.69 8.40
C TYR A 60 -2.39 -13.34 7.66
N LEU A 61 -3.44 -14.12 7.88
CA LEU A 61 -4.74 -13.90 7.22
C LEU A 61 -5.31 -12.52 7.57
N GLU A 62 -5.12 -12.10 8.82
CA GLU A 62 -5.56 -10.81 9.34
C GLU A 62 -4.85 -9.65 8.63
N ASP A 63 -3.56 -9.80 8.30
CA ASP A 63 -2.82 -8.78 7.55
C ASP A 63 -3.35 -8.64 6.11
N VAL A 64 -3.76 -9.75 5.50
CA VAL A 64 -4.38 -9.76 4.17
C VAL A 64 -5.75 -9.09 4.21
N GLU A 65 -6.59 -9.42 5.21
CA GLU A 65 -7.91 -8.80 5.39
C GLU A 65 -7.79 -7.27 5.57
N GLU A 66 -6.90 -6.84 6.46
CA GLU A 66 -6.70 -5.42 6.71
C GLU A 66 -6.13 -4.66 5.50
N ALA A 67 -5.24 -5.29 4.73
CA ALA A 67 -4.72 -4.70 3.50
C ALA A 67 -5.80 -4.58 2.41
N ILE A 68 -6.67 -5.58 2.25
CA ILE A 68 -7.80 -5.48 1.30
C ILE A 68 -8.73 -4.35 1.70
N ARG A 69 -9.08 -4.25 3.00
CA ARG A 69 -9.91 -3.15 3.53
C ARG A 69 -9.26 -1.79 3.30
N ALA A 70 -7.97 -1.63 3.63
CA ALA A 70 -7.24 -0.38 3.43
C ALA A 70 -7.14 -0.02 1.94
N GLY A 71 -6.85 -0.98 1.07
CA GLY A 71 -6.77 -0.78 -0.37
C GLY A 71 -8.11 -0.32 -0.97
N ALA A 72 -9.22 -0.91 -0.55
CA ALA A 72 -10.55 -0.50 -0.98
C ALA A 72 -10.89 0.93 -0.54
N LEU A 73 -10.55 1.31 0.70
CA LEU A 73 -10.73 2.67 1.20
C LEU A 73 -9.86 3.68 0.43
N PHE A 74 -8.59 3.36 0.18
CA PHE A 74 -7.68 4.19 -0.61
C PHE A 74 -8.23 4.46 -2.01
N LEU A 75 -8.68 3.42 -2.73
CA LEU A 75 -9.24 3.57 -4.07
C LEU A 75 -10.53 4.39 -4.09
N SER A 76 -11.38 4.22 -3.07
CA SER A 76 -12.61 5.02 -2.91
C SER A 76 -12.28 6.50 -2.70
N ASP A 77 -11.40 6.80 -1.74
CA ASP A 77 -10.98 8.16 -1.42
C ASP A 77 -10.29 8.84 -2.62
N LEU A 78 -9.49 8.10 -3.40
CA LEU A 78 -8.84 8.59 -4.61
C LEU A 78 -9.87 8.90 -5.73
N ALA A 79 -10.83 8.01 -5.96
CA ALA A 79 -11.87 8.19 -6.96
C ALA A 79 -12.78 9.38 -6.65
N GLU A 80 -13.10 9.61 -5.38
CA GLU A 80 -13.89 10.77 -4.95
C GLU A 80 -13.18 12.09 -5.20
N GLN A 81 -11.86 12.14 -5.08
CA GLN A 81 -11.09 13.35 -5.36
C GLN A 81 -11.02 13.64 -6.85
N GLY A 82 -10.82 12.61 -7.68
CA GLY A 82 -10.86 12.76 -9.14
C GLY A 82 -12.17 13.35 -9.66
N LYS A 83 -13.31 13.05 -9.02
CA LYS A 83 -14.62 13.63 -9.33
C LYS A 83 -14.77 15.11 -8.94
N ARG A 84 -13.96 15.62 -8.01
CA ARG A 84 -14.02 17.03 -7.56
C ARG A 84 -13.16 17.97 -8.40
N THR A 85 -12.19 17.40 -9.13
CA THR A 85 -11.25 18.13 -9.97
C THR A 85 -11.60 18.09 -11.47
N ALA A 86 -12.62 17.31 -11.84
CA ALA A 86 -13.19 17.22 -13.19
C ALA A 86 -14.49 18.03 -13.27
#